data_AF-A0A1G4BD27-F1
#
_entry.id   AF-A0A1G4BD27-F1
#
_cell.length_a   1.000
_cell.length_b   1.000
_cell.length_c   1.000
_cell.angle_alpha   90.00
_cell.angle_beta   90.00
_cell.angle_gamma   90.00
#
_symmetry.space_group_name_H-M   'P 1'
#
loop_
_entity.id
_entity.type
_entity.pdbx_description
1 polymer ?
#
loop_
_entity_poly.entity_id
_entity_poly.type
_entity_poly.pdbx_seq_one_letter_code
_entity_poly.pdbx_strand_id
1 'polypeptide(L)'
;MLIPRTGETFCITSLLLASLWLARIHAKPPPPDTLWQVSPPLNYTDTIYAGWQQITVDAEIQIYNGVAENRTYAHHPELFAIESNVFLLYSSAPVDEDSMGQDIWISTSSDSGLTWSRGRSLMPAALLPNQTETYNWKHWCDRGIAQRAWQALSFVHLPDGELYAIGQSGSRWCPGRWATAGRIARKISLDGEPLTDPCWLEKNQFTDSELYAETIYGTKYGMKYCARACEINAVLRRPDEAPAWSPWLYNNGLFAADGIHQMEEQTFAVWHNDSDSPTGGYWQRHWRDISTEAKNTHSVWIEYNEDVHGNGWYPKVKESHGNNIYQTNIPDAKTKQFLGKLDDTGDRYLLSNPRYNATDPQRQPLTLALSRGVDQTYTSIGVLRTNATKEIVPDTRDGVKNRAFGFSYPTAVQVRNKLLIAYSENKENIWVSVVDITALPR
;
A
#
# COMPACT_ATOMS: atom_id res chain seq x y z
N MET A 1 -28.27 -97.08 -3.23
CA MET A 1 -29.20 -96.57 -2.18
C MET A 1 -29.19 -95.05 -2.32
N LEU A 2 -30.29 -94.48 -2.83
CA LEU A 2 -30.89 -93.15 -2.52
C LEU A 2 -29.91 -92.00 -2.17
N ILE A 3 -29.75 -90.87 -2.91
CA ILE A 3 -30.72 -89.77 -3.20
C ILE A 3 -30.02 -88.68 -4.08
N PRO A 4 -30.76 -87.77 -4.78
CA PRO A 4 -30.25 -86.95 -5.89
C PRO A 4 -30.12 -85.42 -5.65
N ARG A 5 -29.42 -84.76 -6.60
CA ARG A 5 -29.54 -83.39 -7.22
C ARG A 5 -29.98 -82.15 -6.40
N THR A 6 -29.19 -81.07 -6.53
CA THR A 6 -29.47 -79.69 -7.08
C THR A 6 -28.19 -78.86 -6.86
N GLY A 7 -27.66 -77.98 -7.71
CA GLY A 7 -28.21 -77.12 -8.75
C GLY A 7 -27.98 -75.65 -8.33
N GLU A 8 -27.10 -74.93 -9.03
CA GLU A 8 -27.16 -73.48 -9.38
C GLU A 8 -25.78 -72.82 -9.53
N THR A 9 -25.52 -72.32 -10.74
CA THR A 9 -24.35 -71.52 -11.13
C THR A 9 -24.84 -70.08 -11.28
N PHE A 10 -24.41 -69.17 -10.40
CA PHE A 10 -24.71 -67.75 -10.53
C PHE A 10 -23.69 -67.07 -11.44
N CYS A 11 -24.19 -66.53 -12.55
CA CYS A 11 -23.46 -65.64 -13.47
C CYS A 11 -23.60 -64.20 -12.92
N ILE A 12 -22.50 -63.61 -12.46
CA ILE A 12 -22.49 -62.22 -11.95
C ILE A 12 -22.29 -61.28 -13.14
N THR A 13 -23.37 -60.58 -13.51
CA THR A 13 -23.35 -59.41 -14.37
C THR A 13 -22.79 -58.22 -13.59
N SER A 14 -21.55 -57.83 -13.88
CA SER A 14 -20.96 -56.58 -13.38
C SER A 14 -21.64 -55.39 -14.06
N LEU A 15 -22.51 -54.68 -13.33
CA LEU A 15 -22.90 -53.32 -13.69
C LEU A 15 -21.70 -52.39 -13.48
N LEU A 16 -21.12 -51.91 -14.58
CA LEU A 16 -20.28 -50.71 -14.60
C LEU A 16 -21.17 -49.50 -14.28
N LEU A 17 -21.25 -49.13 -13.00
CA LEU A 17 -21.63 -47.79 -12.59
C LEU A 17 -20.47 -46.86 -13.00
N ALA A 18 -20.57 -46.30 -14.20
CA ALA A 18 -19.78 -45.14 -14.57
C ALA A 18 -20.20 -43.98 -13.66
N SER A 19 -19.50 -43.84 -12.53
CA SER A 19 -19.57 -42.61 -11.73
C SER A 19 -19.05 -41.49 -12.61
N LEU A 20 -19.97 -40.73 -13.20
CA LEU A 20 -19.71 -39.41 -13.74
C LEU A 20 -19.25 -38.54 -12.56
N TRP A 21 -17.95 -38.59 -12.26
CA TRP A 21 -17.28 -37.51 -11.56
C TRP A 21 -17.37 -36.31 -12.50
N LEU A 22 -18.46 -35.56 -12.39
CA LEU A 22 -18.46 -34.17 -12.81
C LEU A 22 -17.32 -33.53 -12.02
N ALA A 23 -16.17 -33.35 -12.67
CA ALA A 23 -15.15 -32.47 -12.17
C ALA A 23 -15.85 -31.13 -11.93
N ARG A 24 -16.06 -30.78 -10.66
CA ARG A 24 -16.57 -29.46 -10.32
C ARG A 24 -15.59 -28.49 -10.94
N ILE A 25 -16.08 -27.71 -11.89
CA ILE A 25 -15.30 -26.65 -12.52
C ILE A 25 -15.14 -25.62 -11.41
N HIS A 26 -13.97 -25.62 -10.78
CA HIS A 26 -13.58 -24.62 -9.78
C HIS A 26 -13.88 -23.22 -10.32
N ALA A 27 -14.52 -22.38 -9.51
CA ALA A 27 -14.71 -20.98 -9.87
C ALA A 27 -13.34 -20.32 -9.88
N LYS A 28 -12.76 -20.17 -11.08
CA LYS A 28 -11.49 -19.46 -11.23
C LYS A 28 -11.67 -18.01 -10.78
N PRO A 29 -10.61 -17.36 -10.24
CA PRO A 29 -10.61 -15.92 -10.04
C PRO A 29 -11.07 -15.20 -11.33
N PRO A 30 -11.79 -14.07 -11.21
CA PRO A 30 -12.36 -13.40 -12.37
C PRO A 30 -11.23 -12.97 -13.32
N PRO A 31 -11.48 -13.02 -14.63
CA PRO A 31 -10.52 -12.55 -15.61
C PRO A 31 -10.11 -11.10 -15.33
N PRO A 32 -8.80 -10.77 -15.39
CA PRO A 32 -8.31 -9.42 -15.08
C PRO A 32 -9.00 -8.28 -15.86
N ASP A 33 -9.45 -8.55 -17.08
CA ASP A 33 -10.10 -7.59 -17.99
C ASP A 33 -11.59 -7.36 -17.71
N THR A 34 -12.15 -7.95 -16.63
CA THR A 34 -13.58 -7.86 -16.28
C THR A 34 -13.86 -7.12 -14.96
N LEU A 35 -12.81 -6.67 -14.27
CA LEU A 35 -12.92 -6.10 -12.93
C LEU A 35 -13.53 -4.71 -12.89
N TRP A 36 -13.36 -3.91 -13.95
CA TRP A 36 -13.89 -2.54 -14.02
C TRP A 36 -15.14 -2.48 -14.91
N GLN A 37 -16.32 -2.36 -14.30
CA GLN A 37 -17.61 -2.19 -15.01
C GLN A 37 -18.39 -1.01 -14.42
N VAL A 38 -17.66 0.04 -14.06
CA VAL A 38 -18.21 1.26 -13.47
C VAL A 38 -19.09 2.01 -14.47
N SER A 39 -20.25 2.46 -14.01
CA SER A 39 -21.19 3.30 -14.77
C SER A 39 -21.53 4.59 -14.01
N PRO A 40 -21.52 5.78 -14.65
CA PRO A 40 -21.12 6.01 -16.04
C PRO A 40 -19.62 5.73 -16.28
N PRO A 41 -19.19 5.50 -17.53
CA PRO A 41 -17.78 5.30 -17.83
C PRO A 41 -16.97 6.59 -17.57
N LEU A 42 -15.66 6.42 -17.39
CA LEU A 42 -14.70 7.51 -17.17
C LEU A 42 -14.79 8.57 -18.30
N ASN A 43 -15.11 9.81 -17.93
CA ASN A 43 -15.17 10.94 -18.84
C ASN A 43 -13.90 11.79 -18.79
N TYR A 44 -13.03 11.65 -19.81
CA TYR A 44 -11.77 12.40 -19.90
C TYR A 44 -11.93 13.90 -20.13
N THR A 45 -13.09 14.35 -20.61
CA THR A 45 -13.38 15.79 -20.84
C THR A 45 -13.68 16.54 -19.53
N ASP A 46 -14.17 15.83 -18.52
CA ASP A 46 -14.33 16.35 -17.18
C ASP A 46 -13.02 16.14 -16.40
N THR A 47 -12.20 17.19 -16.35
CA THR A 47 -10.86 17.13 -15.78
C THR A 47 -10.84 17.07 -14.25
N ILE A 48 -11.96 17.38 -13.60
CA ILE A 48 -12.05 17.54 -12.14
C ILE A 48 -12.77 16.36 -11.51
N TYR A 49 -13.88 15.89 -12.10
CA TYR A 49 -14.70 14.82 -11.54
C TYR A 49 -14.74 13.55 -12.38
N ALA A 50 -14.11 13.55 -13.56
CA ALA A 50 -14.08 12.37 -14.43
C ALA A 50 -15.48 11.85 -14.83
N GLY A 51 -16.53 12.69 -14.74
CA GLY A 51 -17.91 12.31 -15.03
C GLY A 51 -18.66 11.65 -13.88
N TRP A 52 -18.09 11.59 -12.68
CA TRP A 52 -18.71 10.96 -11.51
C TRP A 52 -19.13 11.98 -10.46
N GLN A 53 -20.05 11.59 -9.58
CA GLN A 53 -20.47 12.43 -8.47
C GLN A 53 -19.47 12.37 -7.32
N GLN A 54 -19.32 13.49 -6.62
CA GLN A 54 -18.59 13.50 -5.35
C GLN A 54 -19.40 12.79 -4.27
N ILE A 55 -18.74 11.92 -3.51
CA ILE A 55 -19.37 11.24 -2.38
C ILE A 55 -19.55 12.22 -1.22
N THR A 56 -20.50 11.94 -0.33
CA THR A 56 -20.65 12.72 0.89
C THR A 56 -19.49 12.41 1.83
N VAL A 57 -18.73 13.45 2.19
CA VAL A 57 -17.62 13.37 3.14
C VAL A 57 -18.04 14.14 4.40
N ASP A 58 -17.98 13.49 5.56
CA ASP A 58 -18.39 14.09 6.83
C ASP A 58 -17.38 15.15 7.30
N ALA A 59 -16.09 14.90 7.05
CA ALA A 59 -15.00 15.82 7.38
C ALA A 59 -13.81 15.66 6.44
N GLU A 60 -13.16 16.77 6.10
CA GLU A 60 -11.88 16.82 5.40
C GLU A 60 -10.90 17.60 6.26
N ILE A 61 -9.93 16.90 6.84
CA ILE A 61 -9.08 17.42 7.90
C ILE A 61 -7.65 17.53 7.36
N GLN A 62 -7.10 18.74 7.33
CA GLN A 62 -5.69 18.95 7.03
C GLN A 62 -4.87 18.59 8.27
N ILE A 63 -4.22 17.43 8.23
CA ILE A 63 -3.37 16.95 9.34
C ILE A 63 -2.03 17.68 9.34
N TYR A 64 -1.51 17.96 8.15
CA TYR A 64 -0.21 18.56 7.97
C TYR A 64 -0.23 19.58 6.84
N ASN A 65 0.25 20.79 7.15
CA ASN A 65 0.42 21.88 6.20
C ASN A 65 1.92 22.13 6.01
N GLY A 66 2.46 21.75 4.86
CA GLY A 66 3.90 21.78 4.63
C GLY A 66 4.50 23.19 4.65
N VAL A 67 3.75 24.20 4.22
CA VAL A 67 4.18 25.60 4.26
C VAL A 67 4.23 26.10 5.70
N ALA A 68 3.19 25.83 6.49
CA ALA A 68 3.13 26.26 7.89
C ALA A 68 4.22 25.63 8.77
N GLU A 69 4.61 24.38 8.46
CA GLU A 69 5.67 23.66 9.16
C GLU A 69 7.07 23.92 8.56
N ASN A 70 7.18 24.76 7.53
CA ASN A 70 8.42 25.06 6.81
C ASN A 70 9.15 23.79 6.31
N ARG A 71 8.36 22.80 5.87
CA ARG A 71 8.78 21.48 5.43
C ARG A 71 7.79 20.99 4.38
N THR A 72 8.04 21.37 3.13
CA THR A 72 7.07 21.36 2.04
C THR A 72 7.10 20.07 1.22
N TYR A 73 7.83 19.05 1.67
CA TYR A 73 7.58 17.68 1.27
C TYR A 73 6.82 16.96 2.37
N ALA A 74 5.67 16.38 2.03
CA ALA A 74 4.93 15.47 2.89
C ALA A 74 4.24 14.38 2.06
N HIS A 75 4.52 13.12 2.34
CA HIS A 75 4.01 12.00 1.54
C HIS A 75 3.93 10.69 2.33
N HIS A 76 3.55 9.60 1.65
CA HIS A 76 3.47 8.24 2.21
C HIS A 76 2.61 8.16 3.49
N PRO A 77 1.35 8.63 3.49
CA PRO A 77 0.50 8.51 4.66
C PRO A 77 0.10 7.05 4.88
N GLU A 78 0.24 6.56 6.10
CA GLU A 78 -0.14 5.20 6.49
C GLU A 78 -1.04 5.29 7.73
N LEU A 79 -2.25 4.72 7.65
CA LEU A 79 -3.23 4.70 8.74
C LEU A 79 -3.23 3.36 9.47
N PHE A 80 -3.52 3.41 10.76
CA PHE A 80 -3.82 2.24 11.59
C PHE A 80 -4.83 2.59 12.68
N ALA A 81 -5.66 1.64 13.11
CA ALA A 81 -6.65 1.87 14.15
C ALA A 81 -6.66 0.73 15.18
N ILE A 82 -6.83 1.11 16.46
CA ILE A 82 -7.16 0.23 17.57
C ILE A 82 -8.36 0.84 18.28
N GLU A 83 -9.51 0.19 18.18
CA GLU A 83 -10.78 0.71 18.70
C GLU A 83 -11.08 2.12 18.13
N SER A 84 -11.17 3.15 18.97
CA SER A 84 -11.35 4.55 18.54
C SER A 84 -10.03 5.31 18.34
N ASN A 85 -8.89 4.72 18.69
CA ASN A 85 -7.59 5.33 18.51
C ASN A 85 -7.12 5.11 17.07
N VAL A 86 -6.75 6.20 16.41
CA VAL A 86 -6.27 6.20 15.03
C VAL A 86 -4.89 6.83 14.99
N PHE A 87 -3.99 6.18 14.26
CA PHE A 87 -2.61 6.58 14.11
C PHE A 87 -2.35 6.87 12.63
N LEU A 88 -1.60 7.93 12.37
CA LEU A 88 -1.20 8.32 11.02
C LEU A 88 0.31 8.56 11.01
N LEU A 89 1.04 7.72 10.27
CA LEU A 89 2.43 8.00 9.90
C LEU A 89 2.46 8.74 8.57
N TYR A 90 3.45 9.60 8.38
CA TYR A 90 3.77 10.17 7.08
C TYR A 90 5.25 10.57 7.03
N SER A 91 5.78 10.67 5.83
CA SER A 91 7.15 11.15 5.58
C SER A 91 7.13 12.66 5.41
N SER A 92 8.11 13.38 5.95
CA SER A 92 8.29 14.80 5.66
C SER A 92 9.75 15.18 5.47
N ALA A 93 10.03 16.14 4.59
CA ALA A 93 11.35 16.69 4.35
C ALA A 93 11.26 18.22 4.16
N PRO A 94 12.38 18.97 4.20
CA PRO A 94 12.36 20.41 3.99
C PRO A 94 11.66 20.83 2.68
N VAL A 95 11.97 20.16 1.58
CA VAL A 95 11.42 20.49 0.25
C VAL A 95 11.28 19.27 -0.66
N ASP A 96 12.27 18.37 -0.64
CA ASP A 96 12.44 17.34 -1.68
C ASP A 96 12.17 15.92 -1.19
N GLU A 97 11.56 15.12 -2.06
CA GLU A 97 11.43 13.68 -1.90
C GLU A 97 12.77 12.94 -1.87
N ASP A 98 12.89 11.95 -1.00
CA ASP A 98 14.08 11.12 -0.77
C ASP A 98 15.33 11.94 -0.42
N SER A 99 15.17 13.16 0.10
CA SER A 99 16.29 14.02 0.48
C SER A 99 16.79 13.73 1.89
N MET A 100 18.07 14.00 2.10
CA MET A 100 18.65 14.00 3.43
C MET A 100 18.05 15.13 4.25
N GLY A 101 17.44 14.76 5.39
CA GLY A 101 16.56 15.64 6.15
C GLY A 101 15.12 15.13 6.18
N GLN A 102 14.79 14.13 5.37
CA GLN A 102 13.51 13.43 5.44
C GLN A 102 13.43 12.52 6.67
N ASP A 103 12.33 12.61 7.39
CA ASP A 103 12.01 11.86 8.60
C ASP A 103 10.57 11.37 8.61
N ILE A 104 10.24 10.49 9.57
CA ILE A 104 8.89 9.93 9.73
C ILE A 104 8.20 10.65 10.86
N TRP A 105 7.02 11.18 10.58
CA TRP A 105 6.16 11.89 11.51
C TRP A 105 4.97 11.03 11.92
N ILE A 106 4.40 11.34 13.08
CA ILE A 106 3.18 10.72 13.58
C ILE A 106 2.18 11.78 14.02
N SER A 107 0.90 11.54 13.73
CA SER A 107 -0.25 12.18 14.36
C SER A 107 -1.21 11.11 14.87
N THR A 108 -1.96 11.42 15.92
CA THR A 108 -2.89 10.47 16.56
C THR A 108 -4.23 11.13 16.80
N SER A 109 -5.28 10.33 16.84
CA SER A 109 -6.64 10.72 17.18
C SER A 109 -7.21 9.70 18.16
N SER A 110 -7.92 10.16 19.19
CA SER A 110 -8.59 9.28 20.16
C SER A 110 -10.12 9.25 20.00
N ASP A 111 -10.64 9.99 19.02
CA ASP A 111 -12.06 10.20 18.75
C ASP A 111 -12.48 9.75 17.34
N SER A 112 -11.90 8.64 16.87
CA SER A 112 -12.20 8.05 15.56
C SER A 112 -11.84 8.96 14.38
N GLY A 113 -10.75 9.71 14.49
CA GLY A 113 -10.17 10.52 13.41
C GLY A 113 -10.82 11.88 13.21
N LEU A 114 -11.62 12.39 14.16
CA LEU A 114 -12.29 13.69 14.05
C LEU A 114 -11.38 14.82 14.54
N THR A 115 -10.61 14.59 15.59
CA THR A 115 -9.58 15.50 16.08
C THR A 115 -8.23 14.82 16.14
N TRP A 116 -7.17 15.57 15.85
CA TRP A 116 -5.82 15.04 15.70
C TRP A 116 -4.83 15.83 16.55
N SER A 117 -3.88 15.11 17.14
CA SER A 117 -2.70 15.70 17.76
C SER A 117 -1.86 16.42 16.71
N ARG A 118 -1.12 17.45 17.11
CA ARG A 118 -0.10 18.04 16.24
C ARG A 118 0.91 16.97 15.81
N GLY A 119 1.27 16.97 14.53
CA GLY A 119 2.30 16.10 14.00
C GLY A 119 3.66 16.33 14.67
N ARG A 120 4.40 15.25 14.92
CA ARG A 120 5.77 15.31 15.42
C ARG A 120 6.67 14.27 14.76
N SER A 121 7.97 14.57 14.67
CA SER A 121 8.98 13.62 14.19
C SER A 121 9.09 12.42 15.15
N LEU A 122 8.78 11.23 14.66
CA LEU A 122 8.87 9.96 15.36
C LEU A 122 10.17 9.21 15.04
N MET A 123 10.68 9.28 13.81
CA MET A 123 11.97 8.70 13.44
C MET A 123 12.78 9.76 12.71
N PRO A 124 13.70 10.47 13.40
CA PRO A 124 14.30 11.70 12.89
C PRO A 124 15.22 11.48 11.70
N ALA A 125 15.58 12.56 11.01
CA ALA A 125 16.46 12.49 9.86
C ALA A 125 17.81 11.84 10.20
N ALA A 126 18.33 11.00 9.29
CA ALA A 126 19.60 10.30 9.47
C ALA A 126 20.80 11.19 9.09
N LEU A 127 20.97 12.28 9.85
CA LEU A 127 22.07 13.22 9.70
C LEU A 127 23.32 12.71 10.43
N LEU A 128 24.48 12.96 9.83
CA LEU A 128 25.79 12.77 10.46
C LEU A 128 26.04 13.87 11.52
N PRO A 129 26.98 13.67 12.47
CA PRO A 129 27.21 14.64 13.53
C PRO A 129 27.69 16.01 13.03
N ASN A 130 28.35 16.05 11.87
CA ASN A 130 28.77 17.27 11.19
C ASN A 130 27.68 17.89 10.27
N GLN A 131 26.50 17.27 10.18
CA GLN A 131 25.36 17.74 9.39
C GLN A 131 24.30 18.30 10.36
N THR A 132 24.54 19.48 10.91
CA THR A 132 23.67 20.09 11.93
C THR A 132 22.42 20.76 11.36
N GLU A 133 22.33 20.90 10.03
CA GLU A 133 21.21 21.53 9.33
C GLU A 133 20.65 20.61 8.25
N THR A 134 19.36 20.75 7.97
CA THR A 134 18.71 20.08 6.83
C THR A 134 18.75 20.99 5.61
N TYR A 135 19.31 20.49 4.51
CA TYR A 135 19.31 21.19 3.22
C TYR A 135 18.44 20.47 2.19
N ASN A 136 18.16 21.15 1.08
CA ASN A 136 17.45 20.59 -0.05
C ASN A 136 18.29 19.53 -0.80
N TRP A 137 17.62 18.76 -1.66
CA TRP A 137 18.23 17.70 -2.45
C TRP A 137 19.45 18.19 -3.24
N LYS A 138 19.30 19.32 -3.95
CA LYS A 138 20.35 19.86 -4.79
C LYS A 138 21.64 20.17 -4.02
N HIS A 139 21.52 20.76 -2.82
CA HIS A 139 22.67 21.08 -1.97
C HIS A 139 23.58 19.87 -1.74
N TRP A 140 22.97 18.74 -1.40
CA TRP A 140 23.70 17.52 -1.06
C TRP A 140 24.22 16.81 -2.32
N CYS A 141 23.41 16.76 -3.38
CA CYS A 141 23.82 16.19 -4.65
C CYS A 141 25.03 16.90 -5.27
N ASP A 142 25.06 18.24 -5.23
CA ASP A 142 26.18 19.04 -5.75
C ASP A 142 27.51 18.73 -5.01
N ARG A 143 27.44 18.13 -3.83
CA ARG A 143 28.59 17.73 -2.99
C ARG A 143 28.92 16.24 -3.07
N GLY A 144 28.22 15.48 -3.91
CA GLY A 144 28.40 14.03 -4.05
C GLY A 144 27.99 13.24 -2.81
N ILE A 145 27.13 13.80 -1.95
CA ILE A 145 26.69 13.15 -0.72
C ILE A 145 25.45 12.30 -1.00
N ALA A 146 25.51 11.02 -0.64
CA ALA A 146 24.37 10.11 -0.71
C ALA A 146 23.24 10.56 0.22
N GLN A 147 22.01 10.58 -0.29
CA GLN A 147 20.83 10.93 0.48
C GLN A 147 20.36 9.74 1.32
N ARG A 148 20.05 10.01 2.58
CA ARG A 148 19.43 9.07 3.52
C ARG A 148 18.07 9.62 3.92
N ALA A 149 17.01 9.04 3.39
CA ALA A 149 15.65 9.40 3.76
C ALA A 149 14.98 8.25 4.53
N TRP A 150 14.15 8.60 5.50
CA TRP A 150 13.20 7.65 6.08
C TRP A 150 11.81 7.87 5.49
N GLN A 151 11.19 6.80 5.02
CA GLN A 151 9.84 6.77 4.50
C GLN A 151 8.94 6.03 5.49
N ALA A 152 7.79 6.63 5.81
CA ALA A 152 6.72 5.96 6.55
C ALA A 152 6.26 4.73 5.76
N LEU A 153 6.09 3.60 6.44
CA LEU A 153 5.81 2.33 5.76
C LEU A 153 4.52 1.66 6.24
N SER A 154 4.36 1.46 7.55
CA SER A 154 3.21 0.74 8.12
C SER A 154 3.23 0.82 9.65
N PHE A 155 2.26 0.16 10.28
CA PHE A 155 2.23 -0.18 11.69
C PHE A 155 2.25 -1.69 11.88
N VAL A 156 2.71 -2.15 13.04
CA VAL A 156 2.58 -3.55 13.46
C VAL A 156 2.04 -3.60 14.87
N HIS A 157 0.87 -4.21 15.02
CA HIS A 157 0.26 -4.51 16.31
C HIS A 157 0.42 -6.00 16.63
N LEU A 158 1.15 -6.28 17.71
CA LEU A 158 1.41 -7.65 18.14
C LEU A 158 0.29 -8.18 19.05
N PRO A 159 0.10 -9.51 19.15
CA PRO A 159 -1.01 -10.10 19.90
C PRO A 159 -1.06 -9.75 21.39
N ASP A 160 0.05 -9.32 21.97
CA ASP A 160 0.15 -8.89 23.37
C ASP A 160 -0.11 -7.40 23.57
N GLY A 161 -0.56 -6.70 22.53
CA GLY A 161 -0.94 -5.29 22.58
C GLY A 161 0.20 -4.31 22.27
N GLU A 162 1.41 -4.78 21.97
CA GLU A 162 2.49 -3.87 21.59
C GLU A 162 2.29 -3.31 20.17
N LEU A 163 2.38 -1.99 20.04
CA LEU A 163 2.29 -1.28 18.77
C LEU A 163 3.64 -0.73 18.34
N TYR A 164 4.00 -0.96 17.08
CA TYR A 164 5.23 -0.50 16.45
C TYR A 164 4.92 0.34 15.21
N ALA A 165 5.53 1.52 15.12
CA ALA A 165 5.63 2.25 13.86
C ALA A 165 6.80 1.68 13.05
N ILE A 166 6.62 1.57 11.73
CA ILE A 166 7.61 0.98 10.82
C ILE A 166 8.07 2.03 9.81
N GLY A 167 9.38 2.14 9.67
CA GLY A 167 10.05 2.99 8.68
C GLY A 167 10.90 2.18 7.72
N GLN A 168 11.05 2.68 6.50
CA GLN A 168 11.99 2.14 5.53
C GLN A 168 12.93 3.22 5.04
N SER A 169 14.20 2.87 4.84
CA SER A 169 15.14 3.79 4.20
C SER A 169 14.81 3.94 2.70
N GLY A 170 14.94 5.14 2.17
CA GLY A 170 14.98 5.42 0.74
C GLY A 170 16.24 6.22 0.46
N SER A 171 17.16 5.64 -0.30
CA SER A 171 18.52 6.18 -0.41
C SER A 171 18.88 6.44 -1.85
N ARG A 172 19.50 7.61 -2.09
CA ARG A 172 19.81 8.06 -3.44
C ARG A 172 21.23 8.57 -3.53
N TRP A 173 21.95 8.14 -4.57
CA TRP A 173 23.26 8.70 -4.92
C TRP A 173 23.12 9.50 -6.19
N CYS A 174 23.61 10.72 -6.16
CA CYS A 174 23.54 11.62 -7.30
C CYS A 174 24.77 11.40 -8.21
N PRO A 175 24.59 11.18 -9.53
CA PRO A 175 23.32 11.01 -10.24
C PRO A 175 22.81 9.55 -10.28
N GLY A 176 21.50 9.38 -10.08
CA GLY A 176 20.74 8.28 -10.69
C GLY A 176 20.75 6.90 -10.04
N ARG A 177 21.41 6.67 -8.90
CA ARG A 177 21.29 5.39 -8.18
C ARG A 177 20.27 5.50 -7.06
N TRP A 178 19.40 4.51 -6.95
CA TRP A 178 18.51 4.34 -5.81
C TRP A 178 18.71 2.96 -5.20
N ALA A 179 18.67 2.92 -3.88
CA ALA A 179 18.65 1.70 -3.11
C ALA A 179 18.01 1.96 -1.75
N THR A 180 17.88 0.91 -0.96
CA THR A 180 17.37 0.99 0.40
C THR A 180 18.20 0.11 1.30
N ALA A 181 18.63 0.67 2.43
CA ALA A 181 19.42 0.07 3.49
C ALA A 181 18.68 -0.93 4.38
N GLY A 182 17.36 -0.79 4.56
CA GLY A 182 16.62 -1.68 5.44
C GLY A 182 15.34 -1.06 6.01
N ARG A 183 14.80 -1.74 7.02
CA ARG A 183 13.63 -1.29 7.79
C ARG A 183 13.97 -1.12 9.25
N ILE A 184 13.36 -0.12 9.86
CA ILE A 184 13.42 0.15 11.29
C ILE A 184 12.03 0.10 11.89
N ALA A 185 11.97 -0.16 13.19
CA ALA A 185 10.76 -0.04 13.98
C ALA A 185 11.00 0.84 15.20
N ARG A 186 9.92 1.44 15.70
CA ARG A 186 9.90 2.11 17.00
C ARG A 186 8.62 1.74 17.72
N LYS A 187 8.75 1.23 18.96
CA LYS A 187 7.58 0.94 19.80
C LYS A 187 6.92 2.25 20.22
N ILE A 188 5.60 2.32 20.15
CA ILE A 188 4.82 3.51 20.49
C ILE A 188 3.68 3.17 21.46
N SER A 189 3.22 4.17 22.21
CA SER A 189 2.00 4.11 23.03
C SER A 189 0.75 4.41 22.19
N LEU A 190 -0.43 4.32 22.82
CA LEU A 190 -1.70 4.69 22.18
C LEU A 190 -1.83 6.19 21.93
N ASP A 191 -1.03 7.03 22.59
CA ASP A 191 -0.91 8.47 22.30
C ASP A 191 0.17 8.76 21.24
N GLY A 192 0.71 7.71 20.60
CA GLY A 192 1.78 7.77 19.61
C GLY A 192 3.14 8.19 20.19
N GLU A 193 3.31 8.20 21.51
CA GLU A 193 4.59 8.56 22.14
C GLU A 193 5.59 7.42 21.98
N PRO A 194 6.86 7.70 21.68
CA PRO A 194 7.86 6.65 21.59
C PRO A 194 8.13 6.03 22.94
N LEU A 195 7.96 4.71 23.04
CA LEU A 195 8.25 3.94 24.25
C LEU A 195 9.67 3.39 24.27
N THR A 196 10.32 3.32 23.10
CA THR A 196 11.70 2.88 22.94
C THR A 196 12.43 3.73 21.91
N ASP A 197 13.76 3.60 21.89
CA ASP A 197 14.56 4.04 20.74
C ASP A 197 14.25 3.19 19.50
N PRO A 198 14.51 3.71 18.29
CA PRO A 198 14.41 2.93 17.06
C PRO A 198 15.34 1.73 17.05
N CYS A 199 14.95 0.67 16.36
CA CYS A 199 15.71 -0.55 16.18
C CYS A 199 15.59 -1.10 14.75
N TRP A 200 16.60 -1.84 14.28
CA TRP A 200 16.59 -2.48 12.97
C TRP A 200 15.67 -3.70 12.96
N LEU A 201 14.78 -3.78 11.96
CA LEU A 201 14.06 -5.01 11.62
C LEU A 201 14.85 -5.86 10.63
N GLU A 202 15.52 -5.21 9.69
CA GLU A 202 16.42 -5.84 8.75
C GLU A 202 17.46 -4.83 8.27
N LYS A 203 18.64 -5.36 7.92
CA LYS A 203 19.73 -4.65 7.29
C LYS A 203 20.10 -5.35 5.99
N ASN A 204 20.78 -4.65 5.11
CA ASN A 204 21.39 -5.24 3.93
C ASN A 204 22.73 -4.54 3.62
N GLN A 205 23.33 -4.87 2.48
CA GLN A 205 24.62 -4.32 2.05
C GLN A 205 24.67 -2.79 1.94
N PHE A 206 23.52 -2.12 1.81
CA PHE A 206 23.46 -0.67 1.74
C PHE A 206 23.50 0.01 3.11
N THR A 207 23.13 -0.69 4.20
CA THR A 207 23.12 -0.12 5.55
C THR A 207 24.46 0.48 5.96
N ASP A 208 25.53 -0.26 5.74
CA ASP A 208 26.88 0.17 6.11
C ASP A 208 27.40 1.22 5.13
N SER A 209 27.12 1.05 3.83
CA SER A 209 27.56 2.01 2.80
C SER A 209 26.96 3.41 2.96
N GLU A 210 25.81 3.51 3.64
CA GLU A 210 25.12 4.76 3.92
C GLU A 210 25.52 5.37 5.27
N LEU A 211 26.35 4.68 6.06
CA LEU A 211 26.90 5.16 7.33
C LEU A 211 25.84 5.43 8.40
N TYR A 212 24.74 4.65 8.45
CA TYR A 212 23.72 4.84 9.50
C TYR A 212 24.29 4.72 10.92
N ALA A 213 25.34 3.91 11.11
CA ALA A 213 26.04 3.79 12.39
C ALA A 213 26.72 5.10 12.85
N GLU A 214 27.02 6.01 11.92
CA GLU A 214 27.62 7.31 12.23
C GLU A 214 26.58 8.40 12.44
N THR A 215 25.33 8.18 12.04
CA THR A 215 24.23 9.14 12.25
C THR A 215 23.71 9.10 13.70
N ILE A 216 22.69 9.91 14.00
CA ILE A 216 21.94 9.83 15.27
C ILE A 216 21.50 8.39 15.63
N TYR A 217 21.27 7.55 14.63
CA TYR A 217 20.86 6.16 14.82
C TYR A 217 21.94 5.30 15.47
N GLY A 218 23.21 5.42 15.09
CA GLY A 218 24.28 4.70 15.78
C GLY A 218 24.87 5.47 16.96
N THR A 219 25.00 6.80 16.86
CA THR A 219 25.72 7.61 17.85
C THR A 219 24.89 7.96 19.08
N LYS A 220 23.59 8.24 18.93
CA LYS A 220 22.69 8.58 20.03
C LYS A 220 21.87 7.38 20.48
N TYR A 221 21.20 6.69 19.55
CA TYR A 221 20.33 5.56 19.87
C TYR A 221 21.09 4.24 20.04
N GLY A 222 22.33 4.14 19.55
CA GLY A 222 23.08 2.89 19.59
C GLY A 222 22.34 1.74 18.89
N MET A 223 21.67 2.04 17.77
CA MET A 223 20.60 1.23 17.18
C MET A 223 21.03 -0.23 16.93
N LYS A 224 20.36 -1.13 17.64
CA LYS A 224 20.50 -2.60 17.53
C LYS A 224 19.36 -3.18 16.70
N TYR A 225 19.39 -4.48 16.44
CA TYR A 225 18.19 -5.19 16.00
C TYR A 225 17.10 -5.12 17.06
N CYS A 226 15.85 -5.03 16.62
CA CYS A 226 14.70 -5.12 17.52
C CYS A 226 14.69 -6.50 18.19
N ALA A 227 14.47 -6.54 19.51
CA ALA A 227 14.37 -7.80 20.25
C ALA A 227 13.30 -8.74 19.65
N ARG A 228 12.24 -8.15 19.08
CA ARG A 228 11.10 -8.85 18.45
C ARG A 228 11.10 -8.78 16.93
N ALA A 229 12.26 -8.60 16.29
CA ALA A 229 12.35 -8.42 14.84
C ALA A 229 11.70 -9.58 14.05
N CYS A 230 11.77 -10.82 14.53
CA CYS A 230 11.15 -11.97 13.87
C CYS A 230 9.62 -11.89 13.88
N GLU A 231 9.02 -11.54 15.03
CA GLU A 231 7.57 -11.42 15.18
C GLU A 231 7.02 -10.26 14.35
N ILE A 232 7.69 -9.11 14.38
CA ILE A 232 7.32 -7.94 13.59
C ILE A 232 7.42 -8.26 12.09
N ASN A 233 8.49 -8.90 11.64
CA ASN A 233 8.63 -9.31 10.24
C ASN A 233 7.63 -10.39 9.83
N ALA A 234 7.17 -11.24 10.75
CA ALA A 234 6.13 -12.23 10.45
C ALA A 234 4.80 -11.54 10.11
N VAL A 235 4.43 -10.50 10.87
CA VAL A 235 3.24 -9.68 10.58
C VAL A 235 3.37 -8.99 9.22
N LEU A 236 4.51 -8.33 8.96
CA LEU A 236 4.78 -7.63 7.69
C LEU A 236 4.88 -8.55 6.45
N ARG A 237 4.76 -9.87 6.63
CA ARG A 237 4.70 -10.87 5.55
C ARG A 237 3.33 -11.51 5.40
N ARG A 238 2.35 -11.13 6.21
CA ARG A 238 0.97 -11.60 6.03
C ARG A 238 0.34 -10.90 4.83
N PRO A 239 -0.47 -11.60 4.01
CA PRO A 239 -1.16 -11.04 2.84
C PRO A 239 -1.86 -9.70 3.07
N ASP A 240 -2.57 -9.58 4.19
CA ASP A 240 -3.42 -8.47 4.60
C ASP A 240 -2.66 -7.33 5.30
N GLU A 241 -1.37 -7.50 5.56
CA GLU A 241 -0.53 -6.56 6.32
C GLU A 241 0.77 -6.19 5.60
N ALA A 242 1.08 -6.90 4.51
CA ALA A 242 2.32 -6.69 3.78
C ALA A 242 2.30 -5.26 3.21
N PRO A 243 3.26 -4.40 3.59
CA PRO A 243 3.26 -3.02 3.16
C PRO A 243 3.51 -2.92 1.66
N ALA A 244 3.28 -1.73 1.12
CA ALA A 244 3.37 -1.46 -0.31
C ALA A 244 4.74 -1.79 -0.92
N TRP A 245 5.81 -1.80 -0.11
CA TRP A 245 7.14 -2.18 -0.56
C TRP A 245 8.01 -2.74 0.57
N SER A 246 9.18 -3.25 0.20
CA SER A 246 10.21 -3.72 1.12
C SER A 246 11.60 -3.40 0.59
N PRO A 247 12.65 -3.55 1.42
CA PRO A 247 14.02 -3.38 0.95
C PRO A 247 14.40 -4.32 -0.18
N TRP A 248 13.80 -5.51 -0.25
CA TRP A 248 14.06 -6.41 -1.36
C TRP A 248 13.40 -5.90 -2.65
N LEU A 249 12.14 -5.47 -2.60
CA LEU A 249 11.40 -5.04 -3.78
C LEU A 249 12.10 -3.88 -4.50
N TYR A 250 12.45 -2.83 -3.75
CA TYR A 250 13.14 -1.64 -4.27
C TYR A 250 14.53 -1.93 -4.85
N ASN A 251 15.25 -2.90 -4.28
CA ASN A 251 16.62 -3.18 -4.71
C ASN A 251 16.72 -4.16 -5.89
N ASN A 252 15.67 -4.95 -6.18
CA ASN A 252 15.74 -6.04 -7.16
C ASN A 252 14.79 -5.86 -8.34
N GLY A 253 13.73 -5.07 -8.18
CA GLY A 253 12.64 -5.02 -9.15
C GLY A 253 11.84 -6.32 -9.18
N LEU A 254 10.53 -6.19 -9.39
CA LEU A 254 9.61 -7.30 -9.57
C LEU A 254 8.85 -7.05 -10.87
N PHE A 255 8.82 -8.03 -11.77
CA PHE A 255 8.19 -7.91 -13.08
C PHE A 255 6.92 -8.74 -13.13
N ALA A 256 5.93 -8.21 -13.85
CA ALA A 256 4.66 -8.89 -14.08
C ALA A 256 4.81 -10.15 -14.95
N ALA A 257 3.70 -10.85 -15.19
CA ALA A 257 3.67 -12.12 -15.92
C ALA A 257 4.20 -12.01 -17.36
N ASP A 258 4.17 -10.82 -17.95
CA ASP A 258 4.71 -10.57 -19.29
C ASP A 258 6.23 -10.36 -19.32
N GLY A 259 6.88 -10.25 -18.15
CA GLY A 259 8.31 -10.00 -18.02
C GLY A 259 8.76 -8.61 -18.48
N ILE A 260 7.84 -7.69 -18.78
CA ILE A 260 8.11 -6.36 -19.34
C ILE A 260 7.87 -5.27 -18.30
N HIS A 261 6.72 -5.31 -17.61
CA HIS A 261 6.31 -4.23 -16.72
C HIS A 261 6.81 -4.45 -15.29
N GLN A 262 7.42 -3.42 -14.71
CA GLN A 262 7.93 -3.45 -13.34
C GLN A 262 6.83 -3.03 -12.35
N MET A 263 6.56 -3.89 -11.38
CA MET A 263 5.54 -3.76 -10.35
C MET A 263 6.17 -3.30 -9.04
N GLU A 264 5.58 -2.27 -8.42
CA GLU A 264 5.85 -1.90 -7.03
C GLU A 264 4.54 -1.45 -6.36
N GLU A 265 4.63 -1.11 -5.07
CA GLU A 265 3.53 -0.48 -4.33
C GLU A 265 2.25 -1.32 -4.30
N GLN A 266 2.38 -2.59 -3.91
CA GLN A 266 1.24 -3.48 -3.74
C GLN A 266 0.22 -2.92 -2.74
N THR A 267 -1.06 -3.24 -2.93
CA THR A 267 -2.07 -3.04 -1.89
C THR A 267 -1.97 -4.14 -0.83
N PHE A 268 -2.69 -3.96 0.28
CA PHE A 268 -3.07 -5.12 1.10
C PHE A 268 -3.86 -6.12 0.27
N ALA A 269 -3.77 -7.39 0.66
CA ALA A 269 -4.57 -8.44 0.06
C ALA A 269 -5.90 -8.61 0.80
N VAL A 270 -6.96 -8.90 0.05
CA VAL A 270 -8.28 -9.25 0.58
C VAL A 270 -8.57 -10.71 0.28
N TRP A 271 -9.05 -11.45 1.28
CA TRP A 271 -9.48 -12.84 1.10
C TRP A 271 -10.89 -12.91 0.54
N HIS A 272 -11.03 -13.68 -0.54
CA HIS A 272 -12.29 -14.02 -1.18
C HIS A 272 -12.66 -15.45 -0.79
N ASN A 273 -13.80 -15.60 -0.12
CA ASN A 273 -14.35 -16.92 0.16
C ASN A 273 -14.88 -17.53 -1.13
N ASP A 274 -14.44 -18.75 -1.42
CA ASP A 274 -14.95 -19.56 -2.52
C ASP A 274 -15.12 -20.98 -2.02
N SER A 275 -16.37 -21.37 -1.77
CA SER A 275 -16.71 -22.72 -1.29
C SER A 275 -16.41 -23.81 -2.30
N ASP A 276 -16.24 -23.45 -3.58
CA ASP A 276 -15.86 -24.38 -4.64
C ASP A 276 -14.33 -24.46 -4.81
N SER A 277 -13.56 -23.62 -4.12
CA SER A 277 -12.09 -23.69 -4.06
C SER A 277 -11.62 -24.78 -3.07
N PRO A 278 -10.60 -25.60 -3.40
CA PRO A 278 -10.06 -26.60 -2.48
C PRO A 278 -9.43 -26.00 -1.21
N THR A 279 -9.02 -24.72 -1.27
CA THR A 279 -8.45 -23.97 -0.15
C THR A 279 -9.49 -23.09 0.56
N GLY A 280 -10.75 -23.13 0.13
CA GLY A 280 -11.86 -22.34 0.66
C GLY A 280 -11.90 -20.88 0.17
N GLY A 281 -10.97 -20.49 -0.71
CA GLY A 281 -10.89 -19.13 -1.21
C GLY A 281 -9.56 -18.80 -1.88
N TYR A 282 -9.31 -17.50 -2.04
CA TYR A 282 -8.02 -16.98 -2.47
C TYR A 282 -7.83 -15.53 -2.02
N TRP A 283 -6.59 -15.10 -1.94
CA TRP A 283 -6.20 -13.71 -1.78
C TRP A 283 -6.22 -12.98 -3.13
N GLN A 284 -6.68 -11.74 -3.11
CA GLN A 284 -6.57 -10.78 -4.21
C GLN A 284 -5.80 -9.56 -3.72
N ARG A 285 -4.84 -9.06 -4.51
CA ARG A 285 -4.24 -7.74 -4.30
C ARG A 285 -3.96 -7.04 -5.62
N HIS A 286 -3.75 -5.74 -5.54
CA HIS A 286 -3.41 -4.90 -6.68
C HIS A 286 -1.96 -4.42 -6.63
N TRP A 287 -1.42 -4.08 -7.80
CA TRP A 287 -0.07 -3.59 -8.01
C TRP A 287 -0.06 -2.35 -8.90
N ARG A 288 0.88 -1.45 -8.63
CA ARG A 288 1.16 -0.30 -9.49
C ARG A 288 2.22 -0.65 -10.50
N ASP A 289 1.95 -0.32 -11.77
CA ASP A 289 2.98 -0.29 -12.80
C ASP A 289 3.87 0.95 -12.61
N ILE A 290 5.15 0.73 -12.27
CA ILE A 290 6.15 1.79 -12.12
C ILE A 290 7.10 1.90 -13.31
N SER A 291 6.79 1.22 -14.42
CA SER A 291 7.57 1.29 -15.65
C SER A 291 7.71 2.73 -16.14
N THR A 292 8.72 2.96 -16.97
CA THR A 292 8.93 4.26 -17.63
C THR A 292 7.69 4.67 -18.41
N GLU A 293 7.52 5.97 -18.62
CA GLU A 293 6.30 6.51 -19.26
C GLU A 293 5.99 5.87 -20.62
N ALA A 294 7.03 5.57 -21.41
CA ALA A 294 6.88 4.93 -22.71
C ALA A 294 6.36 3.48 -22.65
N LYS A 295 6.43 2.83 -21.48
CA LYS A 295 6.00 1.44 -21.27
C LYS A 295 4.79 1.32 -20.35
N ASN A 296 4.48 2.34 -19.56
CA ASN A 296 3.46 2.24 -18.52
C ASN A 296 2.08 1.97 -19.12
N THR A 297 1.33 1.03 -18.54
CA THR A 297 -0.01 0.69 -19.04
C THR A 297 -1.11 1.63 -18.57
N HIS A 298 -0.84 2.50 -17.58
CA HIS A 298 -1.85 3.34 -16.92
C HIS A 298 -3.07 2.53 -16.48
N SER A 299 -2.79 1.31 -16.00
CA SER A 299 -3.77 0.36 -15.51
C SER A 299 -3.27 -0.20 -14.18
N VAL A 300 -4.19 -0.54 -13.30
CA VAL A 300 -3.87 -1.34 -12.12
C VAL A 300 -3.58 -2.78 -12.55
N TRP A 301 -2.65 -3.44 -11.88
CA TRP A 301 -2.35 -4.86 -12.09
C TRP A 301 -2.89 -5.70 -10.93
N ILE A 302 -3.16 -6.98 -11.16
CA ILE A 302 -3.76 -7.88 -10.17
C ILE A 302 -2.95 -9.15 -9.98
N GLU A 303 -2.94 -9.65 -8.75
CA GLU A 303 -2.37 -10.94 -8.40
C GLU A 303 -3.36 -11.71 -7.51
N TYR A 304 -3.47 -13.02 -7.77
CA TYR A 304 -4.27 -13.94 -6.96
C TYR A 304 -3.38 -15.01 -6.32
N ASN A 305 -3.77 -15.48 -5.13
CA ASN A 305 -3.06 -16.56 -4.44
C ASN A 305 -4.01 -17.44 -3.62
N GLU A 306 -4.05 -18.73 -3.92
CA GLU A 306 -4.94 -19.70 -3.25
C GLU A 306 -4.38 -20.21 -1.90
N ASP A 307 -3.11 -19.97 -1.59
CA ASP A 307 -2.53 -20.33 -0.30
C ASP A 307 -3.02 -19.36 0.77
N VAL A 308 -3.81 -19.86 1.71
CA VAL A 308 -4.35 -19.09 2.85
C VAL A 308 -3.26 -18.38 3.66
N HIS A 309 -2.06 -18.94 3.72
CA HIS A 309 -0.91 -18.33 4.39
C HIS A 309 -0.09 -17.42 3.48
N GLY A 310 -0.39 -17.37 2.18
CA GLY A 310 0.30 -16.56 1.19
C GLY A 310 1.76 -16.92 0.98
N ASN A 311 2.16 -18.20 1.09
CA ASN A 311 3.56 -18.59 0.91
C ASN A 311 4.00 -18.61 -0.56
N GLY A 312 3.07 -18.59 -1.50
CA GLY A 312 3.34 -18.67 -2.95
C GLY A 312 3.63 -17.35 -3.65
N TRP A 313 3.75 -16.23 -2.94
CA TRP A 313 3.97 -14.91 -3.55
C TRP A 313 4.84 -13.98 -2.70
N TYR A 314 5.22 -12.84 -3.26
CA TYR A 314 5.90 -11.77 -2.53
C TYR A 314 5.07 -11.32 -1.30
N PRO A 315 5.67 -10.98 -0.14
CA PRO A 315 7.11 -10.89 0.15
C PRO A 315 7.77 -12.19 0.63
N LYS A 316 7.07 -13.32 0.60
CA LYS A 316 7.64 -14.63 1.00
C LYS A 316 8.43 -15.27 -0.14
N VAL A 317 7.95 -15.14 -1.37
CA VAL A 317 8.70 -15.47 -2.60
C VAL A 317 9.35 -14.19 -3.14
N LYS A 318 10.64 -14.26 -3.43
CA LYS A 318 11.49 -13.11 -3.77
C LYS A 318 12.16 -13.36 -5.11
N GLU A 319 11.38 -13.24 -6.17
CA GLU A 319 11.81 -13.48 -7.55
C GLU A 319 11.47 -12.28 -8.42
N SER A 320 12.44 -11.82 -9.22
CA SER A 320 12.21 -10.68 -10.10
C SER A 320 11.29 -11.03 -11.27
N HIS A 321 11.27 -12.29 -11.73
CA HIS A 321 10.49 -12.74 -12.89
C HIS A 321 9.71 -14.02 -12.56
N GLY A 322 8.74 -14.37 -13.41
CA GLY A 322 7.89 -15.55 -13.22
C GLY A 322 6.67 -15.31 -12.31
N ASN A 323 6.38 -14.05 -11.99
CA ASN A 323 5.26 -13.67 -11.13
C ASN A 323 3.92 -13.76 -11.89
N ASN A 324 2.87 -14.20 -11.22
CA ASN A 324 1.51 -14.32 -11.78
C ASN A 324 0.70 -13.03 -11.58
N ILE A 325 1.27 -11.91 -12.04
CA ILE A 325 0.66 -10.57 -11.95
C ILE A 325 0.19 -10.16 -13.34
N TYR A 326 -1.09 -9.81 -13.48
CA TYR A 326 -1.73 -9.58 -14.77
C TYR A 326 -2.35 -8.19 -14.86
N GLN A 327 -2.32 -7.60 -16.06
CA GLN A 327 -2.92 -6.29 -16.31
C GLN A 327 -4.43 -6.38 -16.19
N THR A 328 -5.05 -5.41 -15.52
CA THR A 328 -6.52 -5.31 -15.44
C THR A 328 -7.06 -4.27 -16.40
N ASN A 329 -8.40 -4.19 -16.52
CA ASN A 329 -9.09 -3.07 -17.17
C ASN A 329 -9.37 -1.87 -16.23
N ILE A 330 -8.84 -1.89 -14.99
CA ILE A 330 -8.98 -0.79 -14.03
C ILE A 330 -8.00 0.33 -14.42
N PRO A 331 -8.47 1.55 -14.71
CA PRO A 331 -7.61 2.65 -15.12
C PRO A 331 -6.82 3.23 -13.93
N ASP A 332 -5.62 3.75 -14.19
CA ASP A 332 -4.74 4.35 -13.18
C ASP A 332 -3.97 5.55 -13.74
N ALA A 333 -3.71 6.55 -12.89
CA ALA A 333 -2.92 7.74 -13.19
C ALA A 333 -1.49 7.63 -12.66
N LYS A 334 -0.98 6.40 -12.51
CA LYS A 334 0.35 6.09 -11.98
C LYS A 334 0.54 6.63 -10.56
N THR A 335 -0.40 6.31 -9.68
CA THR A 335 -0.42 6.74 -8.28
C THR A 335 -0.91 5.61 -7.41
N LYS A 336 -0.10 5.15 -6.45
CA LYS A 336 -0.39 4.06 -5.49
C LYS A 336 -1.89 3.92 -5.23
N GLN A 337 -2.41 2.69 -5.28
CA GLN A 337 -3.79 2.39 -4.94
C GLN A 337 -3.90 1.84 -3.51
N PHE A 338 -5.13 1.76 -3.00
CA PHE A 338 -5.42 1.03 -1.77
C PHE A 338 -6.65 0.17 -1.94
N LEU A 339 -6.49 -1.13 -1.69
CA LEU A 339 -7.57 -2.11 -1.66
C LEU A 339 -7.91 -2.40 -0.20
N GLY A 340 -9.19 -2.31 0.14
CA GLY A 340 -9.69 -2.70 1.45
C GLY A 340 -11.04 -3.41 1.38
N LYS A 341 -11.47 -3.87 2.55
CA LYS A 341 -12.75 -4.55 2.75
C LYS A 341 -13.48 -3.89 3.91
N LEU A 342 -14.78 -3.67 3.76
CA LEU A 342 -15.63 -3.18 4.84
C LEU A 342 -15.95 -4.32 5.81
N ASP A 343 -15.79 -4.06 7.10
CA ASP A 343 -15.92 -5.07 8.15
C ASP A 343 -17.34 -5.65 8.24
N ASP A 344 -18.35 -4.79 8.08
CA ASP A 344 -19.76 -5.15 8.31
C ASP A 344 -20.39 -5.91 7.12
N THR A 345 -20.08 -5.50 5.89
CA THR A 345 -20.71 -6.04 4.68
C THR A 345 -19.82 -7.02 3.93
N GLY A 346 -18.51 -6.93 4.14
CA GLY A 346 -17.52 -7.63 3.33
C GLY A 346 -17.37 -7.08 1.90
N ASP A 347 -18.04 -5.97 1.59
CA ASP A 347 -17.84 -5.25 0.33
C ASP A 347 -16.41 -4.73 0.25
N ARG A 348 -15.89 -4.66 -0.98
CA ARG A 348 -14.52 -4.23 -1.24
C ARG A 348 -14.53 -2.84 -1.81
N TYR A 349 -13.51 -2.06 -1.44
CA TYR A 349 -13.31 -0.73 -1.96
C TYR A 349 -11.91 -0.56 -2.51
N LEU A 350 -11.81 0.18 -3.61
CA LEU A 350 -10.55 0.58 -4.22
C LEU A 350 -10.45 2.10 -4.20
N LEU A 351 -9.38 2.60 -3.59
CA LEU A 351 -8.98 4.00 -3.65
C LEU A 351 -7.91 4.14 -4.72
N SER A 352 -8.16 4.97 -5.71
CA SER A 352 -7.24 5.22 -6.82
C SER A 352 -7.51 6.54 -7.51
N ASN A 353 -6.56 6.98 -8.34
CA ASN A 353 -6.74 8.08 -9.28
C ASN A 353 -6.86 7.47 -10.69
N PRO A 354 -8.08 7.30 -11.23
CA PRO A 354 -8.28 6.57 -12.49
C PRO A 354 -8.03 7.40 -13.75
N ARG A 355 -7.94 8.73 -13.64
CA ARG A 355 -7.89 9.61 -14.81
C ARG A 355 -6.45 9.94 -15.18
N TYR A 356 -5.91 9.26 -16.18
CA TYR A 356 -4.63 9.62 -16.80
C TYR A 356 -4.82 10.44 -18.08
N ASN A 357 -4.06 11.52 -18.24
CA ASN A 357 -3.96 12.24 -19.52
C ASN A 357 -2.51 12.63 -19.77
N ALA A 358 -1.92 12.14 -20.87
CA ALA A 358 -0.52 12.38 -21.20
C ALA A 358 -0.18 13.86 -21.45
N THR A 359 -1.12 14.67 -21.94
CA THR A 359 -0.88 16.11 -22.17
C THR A 359 -0.98 16.95 -20.88
N ASP A 360 -1.61 16.39 -19.86
CA ASP A 360 -1.86 17.04 -18.57
C ASP A 360 -1.89 15.97 -17.47
N PRO A 361 -0.72 15.39 -17.13
CA PRO A 361 -0.65 14.28 -16.18
C PRO A 361 -0.92 14.80 -14.77
N GLN A 362 -2.16 14.60 -14.33
CA GLN A 362 -2.63 15.00 -13.00
C GLN A 362 -3.05 13.79 -12.19
N ARG A 363 -2.99 13.94 -10.88
CA ARG A 363 -3.36 12.93 -9.90
C ARG A 363 -4.72 13.25 -9.28
N GLN A 364 -5.69 13.60 -10.12
CA GLN A 364 -7.05 13.91 -9.67
C GLN A 364 -8.10 13.53 -10.73
N PRO A 365 -9.33 13.19 -10.31
CA PRO A 365 -9.78 13.06 -8.92
C PRO A 365 -9.16 11.87 -8.18
N LEU A 366 -9.16 11.91 -6.85
CA LEU A 366 -9.07 10.71 -6.02
C LEU A 366 -10.47 10.14 -5.86
N THR A 367 -10.62 8.85 -6.13
CA THR A 367 -11.92 8.17 -6.18
C THR A 367 -12.00 7.00 -5.22
N LEU A 368 -13.24 6.58 -4.94
CA LEU A 368 -13.55 5.34 -4.24
C LEU A 368 -14.51 4.53 -5.12
N ALA A 369 -14.04 3.38 -5.59
CA ALA A 369 -14.83 2.40 -6.33
C ALA A 369 -15.26 1.24 -5.42
N LEU A 370 -16.44 0.67 -5.64
CA LEU A 370 -17.00 -0.41 -4.83
C LEU A 370 -17.32 -1.66 -5.65
N SER A 371 -16.97 -2.79 -5.06
CA SER A 371 -17.32 -4.14 -5.47
C SER A 371 -18.12 -4.80 -4.35
N ARG A 372 -19.36 -5.21 -4.63
CA ARG A 372 -20.31 -5.64 -3.59
C ARG A 372 -20.55 -7.13 -3.56
N GLY A 373 -20.73 -7.66 -2.34
CA GLY A 373 -21.05 -9.07 -2.12
C GLY A 373 -19.99 -10.02 -2.68
N VAL A 374 -20.44 -11.06 -3.40
CA VAL A 374 -19.55 -12.06 -4.02
C VAL A 374 -18.95 -11.61 -5.35
N ASP A 375 -19.56 -10.62 -6.01
CA ASP A 375 -19.09 -10.11 -7.30
C ASP A 375 -17.89 -9.20 -7.11
N GLN A 376 -16.77 -9.59 -7.70
CA GLN A 376 -15.48 -8.92 -7.60
C GLN A 376 -15.35 -7.71 -8.51
N THR A 377 -16.30 -7.53 -9.43
CA THR A 377 -16.32 -6.38 -10.31
C THR A 377 -16.67 -5.11 -9.54
N TYR A 378 -15.95 -4.03 -9.83
CA TYR A 378 -16.27 -2.68 -9.43
C TYR A 378 -17.35 -2.12 -10.36
N THR A 379 -18.51 -1.79 -9.80
CA THR A 379 -19.68 -1.35 -10.57
C THR A 379 -20.14 0.06 -10.21
N SER A 380 -19.79 0.53 -9.02
CA SER A 380 -20.10 1.88 -8.54
C SER A 380 -18.83 2.62 -8.12
N ILE A 381 -18.86 3.94 -8.26
CA ILE A 381 -17.73 4.82 -7.97
C ILE A 381 -18.22 6.19 -7.54
N GLY A 382 -17.40 6.92 -6.78
CA GLY A 382 -17.56 8.34 -6.59
C GLY A 382 -16.23 9.05 -6.37
N VAL A 383 -16.23 10.36 -6.59
CA VAL A 383 -15.08 11.22 -6.31
C VAL A 383 -15.00 11.43 -4.80
N LEU A 384 -13.87 11.07 -4.19
CA LEU A 384 -13.58 11.35 -2.79
C LEU A 384 -13.04 12.77 -2.64
N ARG A 385 -12.05 13.13 -3.47
CA ARG A 385 -11.34 14.40 -3.37
C ARG A 385 -10.92 14.92 -4.74
N THR A 386 -11.04 16.22 -4.93
CA THR A 386 -10.61 16.94 -6.13
C THR A 386 -10.24 18.38 -5.76
N ASN A 387 -9.91 19.22 -6.75
CA ASN A 387 -9.53 20.63 -6.57
C ASN A 387 -8.29 20.82 -5.69
N ALA A 388 -7.20 20.10 -6.00
CA ALA A 388 -5.93 20.32 -5.33
C ALA A 388 -5.43 21.76 -5.50
N THR A 389 -4.73 22.25 -4.48
CA THR A 389 -4.14 23.60 -4.47
C THR A 389 -3.13 23.74 -5.60
N LYS A 390 -3.23 24.81 -6.40
CA LYS A 390 -2.32 25.05 -7.54
C LYS A 390 -0.97 25.65 -7.13
N GLU A 391 -0.93 26.25 -5.95
CA GLU A 391 0.29 26.74 -5.33
C GLU A 391 1.04 25.55 -4.73
N ILE A 392 2.20 25.26 -5.29
CA ILE A 392 3.11 24.21 -4.83
C ILE A 392 4.47 24.88 -4.65
N VAL A 393 5.11 24.68 -3.50
CA VAL A 393 6.48 25.16 -3.32
C VAL A 393 7.39 24.36 -4.24
N PRO A 394 8.14 24.96 -5.18
CA PRO A 394 8.92 24.18 -6.14
C PRO A 394 9.97 23.29 -5.47
N ASP A 395 10.12 22.06 -5.96
CA ASP A 395 11.24 21.21 -5.58
C ASP A 395 12.56 21.61 -6.25
N THR A 396 13.66 21.01 -5.78
CA THR A 396 15.01 21.14 -6.33
C THR A 396 15.49 19.85 -7.02
N ARG A 397 14.57 18.91 -7.26
CA ARG A 397 14.80 17.57 -7.82
C ARG A 397 14.02 17.42 -9.13
N ASP A 398 14.29 18.32 -10.08
CA ASP A 398 13.78 18.26 -11.46
C ASP A 398 12.25 18.12 -11.57
N GLY A 399 11.50 18.75 -10.68
CA GLY A 399 10.04 18.82 -10.72
C GLY A 399 9.34 17.52 -10.34
N VAL A 400 9.97 16.62 -9.58
CA VAL A 400 9.30 15.40 -9.04
C VAL A 400 8.02 15.73 -8.26
N LYS A 401 8.05 16.73 -7.37
CA LYS A 401 6.90 17.25 -6.64
C LYS A 401 5.98 18.05 -7.56
N ASN A 402 6.54 18.89 -8.44
CA ASN A 402 5.75 19.75 -9.32
C ASN A 402 4.91 18.94 -10.34
N ARG A 403 5.38 17.75 -10.73
CA ARG A 403 4.64 16.79 -11.58
C ARG A 403 3.65 15.91 -10.81
N ALA A 404 3.52 16.11 -9.50
CA ALA A 404 2.64 15.34 -8.63
C ALA A 404 1.36 16.09 -8.24
N PHE A 405 0.95 17.08 -9.06
CA PHE A 405 -0.27 17.86 -8.83
C PHE A 405 -1.50 16.97 -8.66
N GLY A 406 -2.23 17.14 -7.56
CA GLY A 406 -3.40 16.32 -7.19
C GLY A 406 -3.23 15.59 -5.86
N PHE A 407 -3.91 14.47 -5.72
CA PHE A 407 -3.96 13.65 -4.51
C PHE A 407 -3.28 12.31 -4.77
N SER A 408 -2.68 11.69 -3.75
CA SER A 408 -1.83 10.52 -3.96
C SER A 408 -1.66 9.68 -2.71
N TYR A 409 -1.37 8.40 -2.95
CA TYR A 409 -0.99 7.41 -1.93
C TYR A 409 -2.07 7.30 -0.85
N PRO A 410 -3.33 7.05 -1.25
CA PRO A 410 -4.38 6.78 -0.30
C PRO A 410 -4.02 5.59 0.59
N THR A 411 -4.41 5.67 1.85
CA THR A 411 -4.53 4.54 2.77
C THR A 411 -5.81 4.70 3.57
N ALA A 412 -6.36 3.62 4.10
CA ALA A 412 -7.62 3.69 4.81
C ALA A 412 -7.71 2.68 5.95
N VAL A 413 -8.50 3.05 6.96
CA VAL A 413 -8.94 2.18 8.05
C VAL A 413 -10.41 2.42 8.32
N GLN A 414 -11.14 1.35 8.64
CA GLN A 414 -12.51 1.47 9.12
C GLN A 414 -12.50 1.59 10.64
N VAL A 415 -13.26 2.56 11.17
CA VAL A 415 -13.53 2.72 12.60
C VAL A 415 -15.04 2.79 12.77
N ARG A 416 -15.66 1.72 13.24
CA ARG A 416 -17.13 1.57 13.31
C ARG A 416 -17.75 1.79 11.93
N ASN A 417 -18.72 2.70 11.80
CA ASN A 417 -19.39 3.04 10.55
C ASN A 417 -18.66 4.12 9.73
N LYS A 418 -17.43 4.48 10.08
CA LYS A 418 -16.65 5.49 9.37
C LYS A 418 -15.46 4.84 8.67
N LEU A 419 -15.26 5.21 7.41
CA LEU A 419 -14.05 4.95 6.67
C LEU A 419 -13.18 6.21 6.71
N LEU A 420 -12.01 6.10 7.33
CA LEU A 420 -11.02 7.16 7.39
C LEU A 420 -10.01 6.91 6.28
N ILE A 421 -9.75 7.94 5.48
CA ILE A 421 -8.92 7.83 4.28
C ILE A 421 -7.86 8.93 4.32
N ALA A 422 -6.59 8.54 4.50
CA ALA A 422 -5.48 9.47 4.45
C ALA A 422 -4.86 9.52 3.06
N TYR A 423 -4.41 10.69 2.63
CA TYR A 423 -3.72 10.88 1.35
C TYR A 423 -2.88 12.15 1.40
N SER A 424 -1.88 12.24 0.52
CA SER A 424 -1.14 13.48 0.33
C SER A 424 -1.76 14.32 -0.77
N GLU A 425 -1.74 15.63 -0.63
CA GLU A 425 -2.00 16.60 -1.69
C GLU A 425 -0.66 17.19 -2.16
N ASN A 426 -0.38 17.11 -3.47
CA ASN A 426 0.81 17.65 -4.14
C ASN A 426 2.17 17.19 -3.56
N LYS A 427 2.19 16.11 -2.77
CA LYS A 427 3.31 15.72 -1.90
C LYS A 427 3.79 16.85 -0.97
N GLU A 428 2.88 17.72 -0.53
CA GLU A 428 3.18 18.88 0.32
C GLU A 428 2.32 18.91 1.59
N ASN A 429 1.07 18.48 1.49
CA ASN A 429 0.13 18.43 2.61
C ASN A 429 -0.37 17.00 2.85
N ILE A 430 -0.73 16.69 4.10
CA ILE A 430 -1.41 15.44 4.46
C ILE A 430 -2.83 15.74 4.90
N TRP A 431 -3.76 14.99 4.34
CA TRP A 431 -5.19 15.11 4.59
C TRP A 431 -5.77 13.79 5.05
N VAL A 432 -6.84 13.86 5.83
CA VAL A 432 -7.73 12.74 6.15
C VAL A 432 -9.15 13.12 5.79
N SER A 433 -9.82 12.28 5.00
CA SER A 433 -11.26 12.35 4.78
C SER A 433 -11.97 11.32 5.65
N VAL A 434 -13.08 11.71 6.27
CA VAL A 434 -13.95 10.84 7.07
C VAL A 434 -15.26 10.64 6.31
N VAL A 435 -15.60 9.40 6.00
CA VAL A 435 -16.77 9.05 5.20
C VAL A 435 -17.66 8.07 5.95
N ASP A 436 -18.96 8.32 6.02
CA ASP A 436 -19.90 7.30 6.49
C ASP A 436 -20.02 6.17 5.47
N ILE A 437 -19.81 4.92 5.90
CA ILE A 437 -19.86 3.76 5.00
C ILE A 437 -21.26 3.59 4.36
N THR A 438 -22.31 4.12 4.99
CA THR A 438 -23.68 4.08 4.45
C THR A 438 -23.91 5.06 3.30
N ALA A 439 -23.04 6.07 3.17
CA ALA A 439 -23.07 7.10 2.14
C ALA A 439 -22.18 6.77 0.92
N LEU A 440 -21.57 5.58 0.90
CA LEU A 440 -20.73 5.15 -0.22
C LEU A 440 -21.55 4.97 -1.52
N PRO A 441 -20.91 5.14 -2.70
CA PRO A 441 -21.56 5.07 -4.01
C PRO A 441 -22.41 3.81 -4.18
N ARG A 442 -23.56 3.90 -4.86
CA ARG A 442 -24.46 2.77 -5.04
C ARG A 442 -24.51 2.22 -6.45
#